data_AF-A0A945I9Q1-F1
#
_entry.id   AF-A0A945I9Q1-F1
#
_cell.length_a   1.000
_cell.length_b   1.000
_cell.length_c   1.000
_cell.angle_alpha   90.00
_cell.angle_beta   90.00
_cell.angle_gamma   90.00
#
_symmetry.space_group_name_H-M   'P 1'
#
loop_
_entity.id
_entity.type
_entity.pdbx_description
1 polymer ?
#
loop_
_entity_poly.entity_id
_entity_poly.type
_entity_poly.pdbx_seq_one_letter_code
_entity_poly.pdbx_strand_id
1 'polypeptide(L)'
;SFIRVLRLPISGVTHRQRIMLALAVFVRYNGKRKQYEVQQVRDLLGKKDQHRASVMGVALRMAHSLSGGVPGILPRTALNMSNSKLILKVDESSRVLIGNSVEKIFHDLADTLDVKGKIE
;
A
#
# COMPACT_ATOMS: atom_id res chain seq x y z
N SER A 1 -10.71 10.85 -0.05
CA SER A 1 -9.92 10.46 1.15
C SER A 1 -8.67 11.32 1.34
N PHE A 2 -7.81 11.52 0.34
CA PHE A 2 -6.58 12.34 0.42
C PHE A 2 -6.76 13.71 1.11
N ILE A 3 -7.65 14.56 0.57
CA ILE A 3 -7.88 15.93 1.09
C ILE A 3 -8.31 15.93 2.55
N ARG A 4 -9.10 14.94 2.97
CA ARG A 4 -9.54 14.82 4.37
C ARG A 4 -8.34 14.61 5.29
N VAL A 5 -7.44 13.68 4.96
CA VAL A 5 -6.21 13.43 5.74
C VAL A 5 -5.29 14.64 5.73
N LEU A 6 -5.11 15.27 4.56
CA LEU A 6 -4.24 16.43 4.40
C LEU A 6 -4.69 17.63 5.27
N ARG A 7 -6.00 17.80 5.45
CA ARG A 7 -6.57 18.94 6.19
C ARG A 7 -6.91 18.63 7.66
N LEU A 8 -6.84 17.36 8.09
CA LEU A 8 -7.22 16.96 9.44
C LEU A 8 -6.21 17.51 10.48
N PRO A 9 -6.65 18.28 11.51
CA PRO A 9 -5.76 18.87 12.51
C PRO A 9 -5.35 17.82 13.57
N ILE A 10 -4.45 16.91 13.20
CA ILE A 10 -3.93 15.89 14.11
C ILE A 10 -2.79 16.49 14.93
N SER A 11 -2.95 16.56 16.26
CA SER A 11 -1.88 16.98 17.17
C SER A 11 -0.72 15.98 17.15
N GLY A 12 0.51 16.46 17.28
CA GLY A 12 1.72 15.63 17.23
C GLY A 12 2.12 15.14 15.84
N VAL A 13 1.43 15.57 14.77
CA VAL A 13 1.76 15.22 13.38
C VAL A 13 2.18 16.46 12.59
N THR A 14 3.45 16.49 12.18
CA THR A 14 4.02 17.55 11.34
C THR A 14 3.35 17.61 9.96
N HIS A 15 3.47 18.74 9.27
CA HIS A 15 2.99 18.88 7.89
C HIS A 15 3.55 17.78 6.97
N ARG A 16 4.84 17.49 7.06
CA ARG A 16 5.50 16.42 6.29
C ARG A 16 4.85 15.05 6.55
N GLN A 17 4.67 14.67 7.80
CA GLN A 17 4.04 13.39 8.16
C GLN A 17 2.59 13.32 7.66
N ARG A 18 1.85 14.43 7.72
CA ARG A 18 0.48 14.50 7.22
C ARG A 18 0.38 14.30 5.71
N ILE A 19 1.30 14.91 4.95
CA ILE A 19 1.38 14.70 3.51
C ILE A 19 1.73 13.24 3.20
N MET A 20 2.65 12.63 3.95
CA MET A 20 3.02 11.23 3.80
C MET A 20 1.83 10.28 4.04
N LEU A 21 1.06 10.52 5.11
CA LEU A 21 -0.17 9.76 5.42
C LEU A 21 -1.23 9.95 4.33
N ALA A 22 -1.45 11.20 3.88
CA ALA A 22 -2.39 11.49 2.83
C ALA A 22 -2.00 10.76 1.54
N LEU A 23 -0.72 10.80 1.15
CA LEU A 23 -0.19 10.13 -0.03
C LEU A 23 -0.34 8.60 0.06
N ALA A 24 -0.08 8.00 1.22
CA ALA A 24 -0.29 6.56 1.41
C ALA A 24 -1.78 6.17 1.22
N VAL A 25 -2.70 6.95 1.78
CA VAL A 25 -4.15 6.75 1.60
C VAL A 25 -4.57 6.98 0.14
N PHE A 26 -3.97 7.95 -0.53
CA PHE A 26 -4.21 8.22 -1.95
C PHE A 26 -3.81 7.03 -2.83
N VAL A 27 -2.63 6.46 -2.60
CA VAL A 27 -2.15 5.27 -3.32
C VAL A 27 -3.01 4.04 -2.98
N ARG A 28 -3.41 3.86 -1.71
CA ARG A 28 -4.30 2.77 -1.29
C ARG A 28 -5.60 2.72 -2.09
N TYR A 29 -6.19 3.88 -2.37
CA TYR A 29 -7.43 3.99 -3.16
C TYR A 29 -7.19 4.11 -4.68
N ASN A 30 -5.99 3.80 -5.16
CA ASN A 30 -5.64 3.87 -6.60
C ASN A 30 -5.86 5.26 -7.22
N GLY A 31 -5.49 6.32 -6.49
CA GLY A 31 -5.68 7.69 -6.95
C GLY A 31 -4.95 8.02 -8.26
N LYS A 32 -5.50 8.95 -9.05
CA LYS A 32 -4.94 9.34 -10.36
C LYS A 32 -3.65 10.15 -10.18
N ARG A 33 -2.50 9.63 -10.66
CA ARG A 33 -1.16 10.26 -10.49
C ARG A 33 -1.07 11.76 -10.84
N LYS A 34 -1.94 12.26 -11.73
CA LYS A 34 -2.01 13.67 -12.17
C LYS A 34 -3.09 14.49 -11.46
N GLN A 35 -3.61 14.03 -10.33
CA GLN A 35 -4.56 14.80 -9.54
C GLN A 35 -3.89 16.09 -9.02
N TYR A 36 -4.52 17.24 -9.31
CA TYR A 36 -3.97 18.57 -9.08
C TYR A 36 -3.51 18.76 -7.62
N GLU A 37 -4.35 18.40 -6.65
CA GLU A 37 -4.05 18.66 -5.23
C GLU A 37 -2.88 17.82 -4.71
N VAL A 38 -2.62 16.65 -5.32
CA VAL A 38 -1.45 15.83 -4.96
C VAL A 38 -0.18 16.47 -5.50
N GLN A 39 -0.22 17.02 -6.72
CA GLN A 39 0.94 17.69 -7.33
C GLN A 39 1.38 18.91 -6.51
N GLN A 40 0.46 19.62 -5.89
CA GLN A 40 0.77 20.80 -5.06
C GLN A 40 1.60 20.49 -3.82
N VAL A 41 1.51 19.27 -3.27
CA VAL A 41 2.12 18.94 -1.98
C VAL A 41 3.11 17.78 -2.02
N ARG A 42 3.09 16.95 -3.08
CA ARG A 42 3.95 15.76 -3.19
C ARG A 42 5.42 16.11 -3.08
N ASP A 43 5.85 17.20 -3.72
CA ASP A 43 7.26 17.58 -3.80
C ASP A 43 7.77 18.24 -2.50
N LEU A 44 6.88 18.48 -1.53
CA LEU A 44 7.23 18.80 -0.15
C LEU A 44 7.74 17.57 0.62
N LEU A 45 7.59 16.36 0.07
CA LEU A 45 8.22 15.14 0.55
C LEU A 45 9.47 14.83 -0.27
N GLY A 46 10.55 14.42 0.40
CA GLY A 46 11.69 13.83 -0.27
C GLY A 46 11.32 12.51 -0.97
N LYS A 47 12.07 12.14 -2.01
CA LYS A 47 11.82 10.93 -2.83
C LYS A 47 11.67 9.65 -1.98
N LYS A 48 12.47 9.52 -0.91
CA LYS A 48 12.40 8.38 0.03
C LYS A 48 11.06 8.30 0.76
N ASP A 49 10.51 9.42 1.20
CA ASP A 49 9.22 9.47 1.88
C ASP A 49 8.05 9.24 0.91
N GLN A 50 8.15 9.78 -0.32
CA GLN A 50 7.17 9.49 -1.38
C GLN A 50 7.13 8.00 -1.73
N HIS A 51 8.31 7.37 -1.85
CA HIS A 51 8.43 5.94 -2.09
C HIS A 51 7.85 5.12 -0.93
N ARG A 52 8.22 5.45 0.32
CA ARG A 52 7.64 4.80 1.51
C ARG A 52 6.11 4.93 1.57
N ALA A 53 5.56 6.10 1.26
CA ALA A 53 4.11 6.30 1.18
C ALA A 53 3.47 5.42 0.10
N SER A 54 4.12 5.29 -1.06
CA SER A 54 3.67 4.40 -2.14
C SER A 54 3.66 2.93 -1.71
N VAL A 55 4.75 2.45 -1.12
CA VAL A 55 4.85 1.08 -0.57
C VAL A 55 3.72 0.81 0.41
N MET A 56 3.51 1.70 1.39
CA MET A 56 2.43 1.54 2.37
C MET A 56 1.05 1.53 1.71
N GLY A 57 0.81 2.42 0.75
CA GLY A 57 -0.47 2.49 0.05
C GLY A 57 -0.78 1.21 -0.73
N VAL A 58 0.18 0.70 -1.51
CA VAL A 58 0.00 -0.54 -2.27
C VAL A 58 -0.13 -1.74 -1.33
N ALA A 59 0.67 -1.81 -0.26
CA ALA A 59 0.56 -2.88 0.74
C ALA A 59 -0.82 -2.89 1.42
N LEU A 60 -1.35 -1.73 1.83
CA LEU A 60 -2.69 -1.64 2.42
C LEU A 60 -3.79 -2.00 1.42
N ARG A 61 -3.60 -1.70 0.13
CA ARG A 61 -4.53 -2.09 -0.94
C ARG A 61 -4.52 -3.60 -1.16
N MET A 62 -3.33 -4.20 -1.21
CA MET A 62 -3.13 -5.64 -1.32
C MET A 62 -3.79 -6.37 -0.14
N ALA A 63 -3.49 -5.95 1.10
CA ALA A 63 -4.08 -6.53 2.30
C ALA A 63 -5.61 -6.40 2.33
N HIS A 64 -6.15 -5.26 1.88
CA HIS A 64 -7.60 -5.09 1.79
C HIS A 64 -8.23 -6.00 0.72
N SER A 65 -7.60 -6.12 -0.45
CA SER A 65 -8.08 -7.00 -1.52
C SER A 65 -8.06 -8.47 -1.11
N LEU A 66 -7.03 -8.88 -0.36
CA LEU A 66 -6.86 -10.24 0.16
C LEU A 66 -7.89 -10.57 1.25
N SER A 67 -8.11 -9.65 2.18
CA SER A 67 -9.03 -9.87 3.30
C SER A 67 -10.50 -9.61 3.00
N GLY A 68 -10.82 -8.96 1.88
CA GLY A 68 -12.16 -8.43 1.62
C GLY A 68 -12.62 -7.40 2.66
N GLY A 69 -11.71 -6.88 3.51
CA GLY A 69 -12.06 -6.02 4.64
C GLY A 69 -12.65 -6.76 5.84
N VAL A 70 -12.61 -8.10 5.87
CA VAL A 70 -13.14 -8.92 6.96
C VAL A 70 -11.99 -9.38 7.87
N PRO A 71 -12.16 -9.33 9.21
CA PRO A 71 -11.16 -9.86 10.13
C PRO A 71 -10.96 -11.38 9.96
N GLY A 72 -9.80 -11.89 10.38
CA GLY A 72 -9.50 -13.32 10.39
C GLY A 72 -8.78 -13.86 9.15
N ILE A 73 -8.78 -13.14 8.02
CA ILE A 73 -8.04 -13.57 6.81
C ILE A 73 -6.55 -13.24 6.89
N LEU A 74 -6.18 -11.99 7.19
CA LEU A 74 -4.76 -11.57 7.23
C LEU A 74 -3.89 -12.40 8.18
N PRO A 75 -4.34 -12.77 9.39
CA PRO A 75 -3.55 -13.62 10.30
C PRO A 75 -3.19 -15.01 9.73
N ARG A 76 -3.91 -15.46 8.69
CA ARG A 76 -3.68 -16.74 8.01
C ARG A 76 -2.76 -16.63 6.79
N THR A 77 -2.16 -15.45 6.61
CA THR A 77 -1.25 -15.14 5.51
C THR A 77 0.02 -14.53 6.05
N ALA A 78 1.14 -14.74 5.38
CA ALA A 78 2.41 -14.16 5.77
C ALA A 78 3.08 -13.48 4.57
N LEU A 79 3.52 -12.24 4.78
CA LEU A 79 4.29 -11.49 3.80
C LEU A 79 5.73 -11.41 4.26
N ASN A 80 6.63 -12.08 3.54
CA ASN A 80 8.03 -12.18 3.91
C ASN A 80 8.93 -11.59 2.81
N MET A 81 10.01 -10.94 3.21
CA MET A 81 11.06 -10.49 2.31
C MET A 81 12.28 -11.39 2.49
N SER A 82 12.73 -12.04 1.42
CA SER A 82 13.91 -12.92 1.46
C SER A 82 14.63 -12.89 0.11
N ASN A 83 15.96 -12.75 0.13
CA ASN A 83 16.81 -12.79 -1.08
C ASN A 83 16.30 -11.91 -2.23
N SER A 84 15.90 -10.66 -1.94
CA SER A 84 15.31 -9.72 -2.92
C SER A 84 14.05 -10.26 -3.61
N LYS A 85 13.26 -11.06 -2.87
CA LYS A 85 11.94 -11.52 -3.27
C LYS A 85 10.92 -11.22 -2.19
N LEU A 86 9.78 -10.71 -2.62
CA LEU A 86 8.58 -10.63 -1.80
C LEU A 86 7.83 -11.97 -1.93
N ILE A 87 7.60 -12.64 -0.81
CA ILE A 87 6.92 -13.93 -0.76
C ILE A 87 5.61 -13.75 0.01
N LEU A 88 4.49 -14.03 -0.65
CA LEU A 88 3.19 -14.14 -0.01
C LEU A 88 2.90 -15.62 0.24
N LYS A 89 2.86 -16.02 1.51
CA LYS A 89 2.43 -17.36 1.92
C LYS A 89 0.96 -17.32 2.31
N VAL A 90 0.18 -18.25 1.76
CA VAL A 90 -1.25 -18.38 2.04
C VAL A 90 -1.51 -19.83 2.44
N ASP A 91 -2.30 -20.03 3.49
CA ASP A 91 -2.71 -21.39 3.81
C ASP A 91 -3.60 -22.00 2.71
N GLU A 92 -3.62 -23.32 2.63
CA GLU A 92 -4.26 -24.02 1.51
C GLU A 92 -5.77 -23.69 1.38
N SER A 93 -6.45 -23.52 2.50
CA SER A 93 -7.88 -23.19 2.52
C SER A 93 -8.19 -21.72 2.20
N SER A 94 -7.22 -20.80 2.31
CA SER A 94 -7.37 -19.41 1.87
C SER A 94 -6.86 -19.19 0.44
N ARG A 95 -6.30 -20.20 -0.22
CA ARG A 95 -5.78 -20.08 -1.59
C ARG A 95 -6.86 -19.67 -2.60
N VAL A 96 -8.12 -20.04 -2.35
CA VAL A 96 -9.29 -19.61 -3.14
C VAL A 96 -9.48 -18.08 -3.14
N LEU A 97 -8.96 -17.38 -2.13
CA LEU A 97 -9.02 -15.92 -2.04
C LEU A 97 -8.00 -15.22 -2.96
N ILE A 98 -7.00 -15.96 -3.46
CA ILE A 98 -6.01 -15.43 -4.42
C ILE A 98 -6.58 -15.54 -5.82
N GLY A 99 -7.35 -14.52 -6.21
CA GLY A 99 -7.75 -14.32 -7.60
C GLY A 99 -6.78 -13.40 -8.35
N ASN A 100 -6.94 -13.32 -9.67
CA ASN A 100 -6.13 -12.47 -10.58
C ASN A 100 -5.98 -11.01 -10.09
N SER A 101 -7.00 -10.47 -9.42
CA SER A 101 -6.96 -9.11 -8.87
C SER A 101 -5.95 -8.96 -7.73
N VAL A 102 -5.92 -9.94 -6.81
CA VAL A 102 -4.98 -9.96 -5.68
C VAL A 102 -3.57 -10.20 -6.18
N GLU A 103 -3.38 -11.13 -7.11
CA GLU A 103 -2.07 -11.42 -7.72
C GLU A 103 -1.49 -10.17 -8.39
N LYS A 104 -2.29 -9.45 -9.18
CA LYS A 104 -1.86 -8.22 -9.82
C LYS A 104 -1.39 -7.18 -8.81
N ILE A 105 -2.16 -6.94 -7.75
CA ILE A 105 -1.81 -5.93 -6.73
C ILE A 105 -0.59 -6.37 -5.91
N PHE A 106 -0.41 -7.68 -5.69
CA PHE A 106 0.79 -8.23 -5.08
C PHE A 106 2.04 -7.97 -5.95
N HIS A 107 1.94 -8.17 -7.26
CA HIS A 107 3.03 -7.83 -8.18
C HIS A 107 3.27 -6.32 -8.25
N ASP A 108 2.23 -5.48 -8.25
CA ASP A 108 2.38 -4.02 -8.13
C ASP A 108 3.17 -3.63 -6.85
N LEU A 109 2.97 -4.35 -5.73
CA LEU A 109 3.72 -4.14 -4.49
C LEU A 109 5.18 -4.57 -4.62
N ALA A 110 5.44 -5.72 -5.23
CA ALA A 110 6.79 -6.22 -5.48
C ALA A 110 7.58 -5.25 -6.38
N ASP A 111 6.96 -4.77 -7.45
CA ASP A 111 7.53 -3.76 -8.36
C ASP A 111 7.79 -2.44 -7.63
N THR A 112 6.86 -2.00 -6.77
CA THR A 112 7.03 -0.79 -5.96
C THR A 112 8.20 -0.95 -4.98
N LEU A 113 8.51 -2.16 -4.53
CA LEU A 113 9.64 -2.48 -3.66
C LEU A 113 10.93 -2.81 -4.41
N ASP A 114 10.90 -2.81 -5.75
CA ASP A 114 12.02 -3.18 -6.63
C ASP A 114 12.53 -4.62 -6.38
N VAL A 115 11.60 -5.56 -6.17
CA VAL A 115 11.89 -6.97 -5.90
C VAL A 115 10.98 -7.89 -6.73
N LYS A 116 11.36 -9.16 -6.88
CA LYS A 116 10.50 -10.14 -7.55
C LYS A 116 9.42 -10.66 -6.60
N GLY A 117 8.19 -10.82 -7.09
CA GLY A 117 7.09 -11.41 -6.33
C GLY A 117 6.98 -12.93 -6.53
N LYS A 118 6.73 -13.68 -5.46
CA LYS A 118 6.33 -15.10 -5.50
C LYS A 118 5.17 -15.36 -4.53
N ILE A 119 4.15 -16.09 -4.97
CA ILE A 119 3.04 -16.54 -4.13
C ILE A 119 3.22 -18.04 -3.85
N GLU A 120 3.14 -18.44 -2.59
CA GLU A 120 3.31 -19.82 -2.11
C GLU A 120 2.06 -20.30 -1.36
#